data_AF-F4RHE8-F1
#
_entry.id   AF-F4RHE8-F1
#
_cell.length_a   1.000
_cell.length_b   1.000
_cell.length_c   1.000
_cell.angle_alpha   90.00
_cell.angle_beta   90.00
_cell.angle_gamma   90.00
#
_symmetry.space_group_name_H-M   'P 1'
#
loop_
_entity.id
_entity.type
_entity.pdbx_description
1 polymer ?
#
loop_
_entity_poly.entity_id
_entity_poly.type
_entity_poly.pdbx_seq_one_letter_code
_entity_poly.pdbx_strand_id
1 'polypeptide(L)'
;MTTPIQSRIFLPDYLLQYVVEGITPRIDPDLFLSEAATTEILETILAFYPHFRFTAHVQEDRDLLQRMFISMVAPRLSNIIIPTQRDTNYIQAPLRTLICEPPESTKTVDSSADIDINRMEMFNNFALAYLKNGQYRLAAENLNRFIDSYKFLNQEEINEIVDAQTVAEEALHDSSCYLQDCHRSIEGIQLLLRQRNLSPTEREALEERQKTTITALRSNQRLFSSCIQDFGFIAALAEYHKNILASHQSGAPN
;
A
#
# COMPACT_ATOMS: atom_id res chain seq x y z
N MET A 1 -9.47 -5.97 -1.31
CA MET A 1 -9.16 -6.21 0.12
C MET A 1 -9.73 -5.05 0.93
N THR A 2 -10.21 -5.29 2.15
CA THR A 2 -10.71 -4.22 3.05
C THR A 2 -9.54 -3.38 3.55
N THR A 3 -9.67 -2.06 3.53
CA THR A 3 -8.72 -1.16 4.22
C THR A 3 -8.57 -1.61 5.67
N PRO A 4 -7.34 -1.80 6.17
CA PRO A 4 -7.14 -2.26 7.54
C PRO A 4 -7.74 -1.23 8.51
N ILE A 5 -8.64 -1.70 9.36
CA ILE A 5 -9.26 -0.88 10.41
C ILE A 5 -8.38 -0.99 11.65
N GLN A 6 -7.72 0.11 12.01
CA GLN A 6 -6.92 0.19 13.23
C GLN A 6 -7.77 0.70 14.39
N SER A 7 -7.90 -0.13 15.43
CA SER A 7 -8.60 0.22 16.68
C SER A 7 -7.64 0.42 17.86
N ARG A 8 -6.36 0.10 17.68
CA ARG A 8 -5.33 0.14 18.71
C ARG A 8 -3.98 0.53 18.12
N ILE A 9 -3.16 1.20 18.92
CA ILE A 9 -1.77 1.54 18.60
C ILE A 9 -0.85 1.04 19.72
N PHE A 10 0.36 0.61 19.36
CA PHE A 10 1.40 0.26 20.33
C PHE A 10 2.28 1.48 20.56
N LEU A 11 2.41 1.89 21.81
CA LEU A 11 3.14 3.09 22.19
C LEU A 11 4.11 2.76 23.34
N PRO A 12 5.23 3.46 23.46
CA PRO A 12 6.09 3.33 24.64
C PRO A 12 5.35 3.77 25.92
N ASP A 13 5.59 3.06 27.03
CA ASP A 13 4.90 3.33 28.31
C ASP A 13 5.34 4.64 28.97
N TYR A 14 6.56 5.13 28.68
CA TYR A 14 7.05 6.42 29.16
C TYR A 14 6.16 7.59 28.74
N LEU A 15 5.39 7.46 27.65
CA LEU A 15 4.44 8.48 27.22
C LEU A 15 3.36 8.76 28.28
N LEU A 16 3.09 7.80 29.17
CA LEU A 16 2.14 7.98 30.28
C LEU A 16 2.63 8.96 31.36
N GLN A 17 3.93 9.29 31.40
CA GLN A 17 4.48 10.28 32.33
C GLN A 17 4.03 11.70 31.95
N TYR A 18 3.67 11.92 30.68
CA TYR A 18 3.27 13.21 30.13
C TYR A 18 1.75 13.36 30.03
N VAL A 19 0.98 12.53 30.75
CA VAL A 19 -0.49 12.61 30.77
C VAL A 19 -0.92 13.70 31.74
N VAL A 20 -1.67 14.67 31.23
CA VAL A 20 -2.31 15.68 32.07
C VAL A 20 -3.65 15.13 32.56
N GLU A 21 -3.79 15.04 33.88
CA GLU A 21 -5.04 14.60 34.51
C GLU A 21 -6.13 15.67 34.35
N GLY A 22 -7.33 15.21 34.01
CA GLY A 22 -8.49 16.07 33.77
C GLY A 22 -9.73 15.23 33.48
N ILE A 23 -10.83 15.88 33.07
CA ILE A 23 -12.10 15.20 32.72
C ILE A 23 -11.87 14.13 31.63
N THR A 24 -10.94 14.39 30.71
CA THR A 24 -10.44 13.42 29.74
C THR A 24 -8.91 13.42 29.78
N PRO A 25 -8.28 12.42 30.44
CA PRO A 25 -6.83 12.28 30.45
C PRO A 25 -6.28 12.20 29.02
N ARG A 26 -5.21 12.94 28.75
CA ARG A 26 -4.56 13.01 27.45
C ARG A 26 -3.06 13.25 27.62
N ILE A 27 -2.27 12.75 26.67
CA ILE A 27 -0.85 13.05 26.57
C ILE A 27 -0.71 14.52 26.15
N ASP A 28 0.10 15.29 26.88
CA ASP A 28 0.43 16.67 26.55
C ASP A 28 1.63 16.71 25.59
N PRO A 29 1.43 17.12 24.32
CA PRO A 29 2.49 17.16 23.33
C PRO A 29 3.60 18.14 23.70
N ASP A 30 3.28 19.29 24.27
CA ASP A 30 4.25 20.34 24.57
C ASP A 30 5.13 19.93 25.75
N LEU A 31 4.52 19.34 26.78
CA LEU A 31 5.25 18.78 27.92
C LEU A 31 6.20 17.68 27.46
N PHE A 32 5.72 16.73 26.65
CA PHE A 32 6.55 15.66 26.08
C PHE A 32 7.75 16.23 25.31
N LEU A 33 7.53 17.18 24.39
CA LEU A 33 8.61 17.74 23.58
C LEU A 33 9.65 18.54 24.38
N SER A 34 9.24 19.08 25.53
CA SER A 34 10.12 19.85 26.41
C SER A 34 11.10 18.98 27.22
N GLU A 35 10.72 17.74 27.53
CA GLU A 35 11.48 16.84 28.41
C GLU A 35 12.08 15.63 27.68
N ALA A 36 11.44 15.15 26.60
CA ALA A 36 11.84 13.92 25.93
C ALA A 36 13.20 14.01 25.21
N ALA A 37 13.94 12.90 25.22
CA ALA A 37 15.14 12.73 24.43
C ALA A 37 14.81 12.62 22.92
N THR A 38 15.78 12.96 22.06
CA THR A 38 15.60 12.88 20.59
C THR A 38 15.18 11.48 20.12
N THR A 39 15.75 10.43 20.75
CA THR A 39 15.39 9.03 20.46
C THR A 39 13.95 8.69 20.83
N GLU A 40 13.39 9.30 21.88
CA GLU A 40 12.01 9.08 22.31
C GLU A 40 11.02 9.75 21.36
N ILE A 41 11.37 10.94 20.86
CA ILE A 41 10.60 11.64 19.82
C ILE A 41 10.57 10.78 18.55
N LEU A 42 11.73 10.27 18.11
CA LEU A 42 11.85 9.40 16.95
C LEU A 42 11.04 8.10 17.10
N GLU A 43 11.19 7.41 18.23
CA GLU A 43 10.45 6.17 18.52
C GLU A 43 8.94 6.42 18.49
N THR A 44 8.49 7.53 19.06
CA THR A 44 7.07 7.88 19.05
C THR A 44 6.59 8.17 17.63
N ILE A 45 7.35 8.89 16.80
CA ILE A 45 7.00 9.09 15.38
C ILE A 45 6.86 7.74 14.66
N LEU A 46 7.81 6.82 14.86
CA LEU A 46 7.78 5.49 14.23
C LEU A 46 6.62 4.61 14.72
N ALA A 47 6.14 4.82 15.95
CA ALA A 47 4.96 4.13 16.46
C ALA A 47 3.68 4.51 15.69
N PHE A 48 3.58 5.76 15.22
CA PHE A 48 2.48 6.26 14.40
C PHE A 48 2.70 6.08 12.89
N TYR A 49 3.95 6.15 12.45
CA TYR A 49 4.34 6.11 11.04
C TYR A 49 5.42 5.04 10.82
N PRO A 50 5.07 3.74 10.96
CA PRO A 50 6.04 2.64 10.90
C PRO A 50 6.67 2.44 9.51
N HIS A 51 6.09 3.05 8.47
CA HIS A 51 6.59 3.02 7.09
C HIS A 51 7.72 4.04 6.84
N PHE A 52 8.02 4.92 7.81
CA PHE A 52 9.13 5.87 7.69
C PHE A 52 10.49 5.20 7.91
N ARG A 53 11.48 5.65 7.14
CA ARG A 53 12.89 5.26 7.23
C ARG A 53 13.73 6.52 7.29
N PHE A 54 14.36 6.74 8.44
CA PHE A 54 15.15 7.95 8.69
C PHE A 54 16.62 7.68 8.37
N THR A 55 17.26 8.60 7.64
CA THR A 55 18.72 8.56 7.45
C THR A 55 19.45 8.86 8.77
N ALA A 56 20.71 8.43 8.87
CA ALA A 56 21.43 8.43 10.14
C ALA A 56 21.53 9.82 10.78
N HIS A 57 21.75 10.88 10.00
CA HIS A 57 21.80 12.24 10.52
C HIS A 57 20.42 12.77 10.94
N VAL A 58 19.33 12.38 10.26
CA VAL A 58 17.99 12.81 10.65
C VAL A 58 17.55 12.18 11.97
N GLN A 59 18.02 10.96 12.28
CA GLN A 59 17.74 10.32 13.57
C GLN A 59 18.26 11.14 14.77
N GLU A 60 19.25 12.00 14.55
CA GLU A 60 19.83 12.89 15.55
C GLU A 60 19.34 14.35 15.43
N ASP A 61 18.64 14.70 14.34
CA ASP A 61 18.11 16.04 14.09
C ASP A 61 16.83 16.30 14.90
N ARG A 62 17.02 16.79 16.12
CA ARG A 62 15.92 17.11 17.05
C ARG A 62 14.92 18.10 16.46
N ASP A 63 15.38 19.14 15.75
CA ASP A 63 14.50 20.21 15.26
C ASP A 63 13.58 19.71 14.14
N LEU A 64 14.09 18.83 13.28
CA LEU A 64 13.28 18.16 12.26
C LEU A 64 12.27 17.20 12.91
N LEU A 65 12.72 16.35 13.82
CA LEU A 65 11.85 15.40 14.51
C LEU A 65 10.76 16.10 15.33
N GLN A 66 11.06 17.21 16.01
CA GLN A 66 10.05 18.02 16.69
C GLN A 66 9.00 18.58 15.73
N ARG A 67 9.42 19.14 14.59
CA ARG A 67 8.49 19.65 13.57
C ARG A 67 7.59 18.54 13.01
N MET A 68 8.15 17.36 12.76
CA MET A 68 7.37 16.18 12.35
C MET A 68 6.39 15.77 13.43
N PHE A 69 6.84 15.68 14.68
CA PHE A 69 5.98 15.29 15.78
C PHE A 69 4.79 16.25 15.92
N ILE A 70 5.03 17.57 15.91
CA ILE A 70 3.98 18.59 16.02
C ILE A 70 2.99 18.49 14.87
N SER A 71 3.47 18.33 13.64
CA SER A 71 2.62 18.33 12.45
C SER A 71 1.88 17.01 12.22
N MET A 72 2.47 15.87 12.59
CA MET A 72 2.00 14.55 12.20
C MET A 72 1.48 13.71 13.38
N VAL A 73 2.11 13.81 14.55
CA VAL A 73 1.81 12.94 15.71
C VAL A 73 0.89 13.65 16.70
N ALA A 74 1.19 14.89 17.06
CA ALA A 74 0.44 15.64 18.07
C ALA A 74 -1.08 15.70 17.78
N PRO A 75 -1.56 15.90 16.53
CA PRO A 75 -2.99 15.88 16.23
C PRO A 75 -3.66 14.52 16.48
N ARG A 76 -2.89 13.42 16.45
CA ARG A 76 -3.39 12.05 16.65
C ARG A 76 -3.43 11.65 18.11
N LEU A 77 -2.67 12.30 18.98
CA LEU A 77 -2.60 11.97 20.42
C LEU A 77 -3.95 12.11 21.13
N SER A 78 -4.80 13.05 20.71
CA SER A 78 -6.15 13.21 21.27
C SER A 78 -7.08 12.02 20.99
N ASN A 79 -6.77 11.21 19.97
CA ASN A 79 -7.54 10.01 19.64
C ASN A 79 -7.19 8.82 20.55
N ILE A 80 -6.16 8.92 21.39
CA ILE A 80 -5.75 7.83 22.28
C ILE A 80 -6.64 7.80 23.53
N ILE A 81 -7.05 6.60 23.91
CA ILE A 81 -7.63 6.31 25.23
C ILE A 81 -6.49 5.85 26.14
N ILE A 82 -6.21 6.61 27.19
CA ILE A 82 -5.14 6.31 28.14
C ILE A 82 -5.44 5.00 28.88
N PRO A 83 -4.61 3.96 28.74
CA PRO A 83 -4.83 2.69 29.41
C PRO A 83 -4.51 2.79 30.91
N THR A 84 -5.22 2.01 31.71
CA THR A 84 -5.05 1.96 33.18
C THR A 84 -4.02 0.93 33.64
N GLN A 85 -3.61 -0.01 32.78
CA GLN A 85 -2.61 -1.05 33.08
C GLN A 85 -1.21 -0.63 32.59
N ARG A 86 -0.18 -0.91 33.40
CA ARG A 86 1.23 -0.52 33.18
C ARG A 86 2.19 -1.70 33.35
N ASP A 87 1.81 -2.85 32.81
CA ASP A 87 2.51 -4.11 33.10
C ASP A 87 3.71 -4.38 32.17
N THR A 88 3.95 -3.52 31.16
CA THR A 88 4.96 -3.69 30.11
C THR A 88 5.54 -2.35 29.62
N ASN A 89 6.77 -2.37 29.07
CA ASN A 89 7.46 -1.21 28.47
C ASN A 89 6.74 -0.58 27.27
N TYR A 90 5.76 -1.29 26.70
CA TYR A 90 4.88 -0.80 25.64
C TYR A 90 3.43 -0.94 26.10
N ILE A 91 2.61 0.03 25.77
CA ILE A 91 1.16 0.03 25.99
C ILE A 91 0.45 -0.22 24.66
N GLN A 92 -0.56 -1.09 24.70
CA GLN A 92 -1.51 -1.20 23.60
C GLN A 92 -2.69 -0.27 23.88
N ALA A 93 -2.65 0.94 23.33
CA ALA A 93 -3.63 1.96 23.61
C ALA A 93 -4.84 1.88 22.65
N PRO A 94 -6.08 1.80 23.14
CA PRO A 94 -7.27 1.87 22.31
C PRO A 94 -7.44 3.27 21.70
N LEU A 95 -8.06 3.34 20.52
CA LEU A 95 -8.37 4.59 19.83
C LEU A 95 -9.86 4.95 20.01
N ARG A 96 -10.18 6.24 20.18
CA ARG A 96 -11.56 6.75 20.31
C ARG A 96 -12.32 6.62 18.99
N THR A 97 -11.62 6.80 17.88
CA THR A 97 -12.12 6.68 16.52
C THR A 97 -11.27 5.68 15.77
N LEU A 98 -11.93 4.76 15.08
CA LEU A 98 -11.29 3.80 14.19
C LEU A 98 -10.57 4.54 13.08
N ILE A 99 -9.30 4.19 12.86
CA ILE A 99 -8.54 4.75 11.74
C ILE A 99 -8.67 3.77 10.58
N CYS A 100 -9.15 4.28 9.46
CA CYS A 100 -9.17 3.58 8.19
C CYS A 100 -8.08 4.22 7.34
N GLU A 101 -6.85 3.72 7.45
CA GLU A 101 -5.73 4.33 6.74
C GLU A 101 -5.67 3.81 5.31
N PRO A 102 -5.41 4.71 4.33
CA PRO A 102 -5.05 4.27 3.00
C PRO A 102 -3.77 3.42 3.07
N PRO A 103 -3.48 2.62 2.03
CA PRO A 103 -2.17 1.99 1.92
C PRO A 103 -1.09 3.08 1.96
N GLU A 104 -0.03 2.84 2.74
CA GLU A 104 1.10 3.77 2.87
C GLU A 104 2.32 3.20 2.15
N SER A 105 3.00 4.05 1.39
CA SER A 105 4.29 3.72 0.77
C SER A 105 5.41 3.81 1.81
N THR A 106 6.46 3.02 1.63
CA THR A 106 7.68 3.23 2.43
C THR A 106 8.26 4.59 2.05
N LYS A 107 8.66 5.37 3.06
CA LYS A 107 9.17 6.73 2.85
C LYS A 107 10.49 6.95 3.54
N THR A 108 11.47 7.41 2.77
CA THR A 108 12.78 7.80 3.27
C THR A 108 12.74 9.27 3.62
N VAL A 109 13.05 9.59 4.87
CA VAL A 109 13.10 10.96 5.37
C VAL A 109 14.56 11.36 5.50
N ASP A 110 15.00 12.27 4.64
CA ASP A 110 16.36 12.80 4.63
C ASP A 110 16.41 14.29 5.01
N SER A 111 15.30 15.01 4.80
CA SER A 111 15.16 16.43 5.06
C SER A 111 13.71 16.83 5.35
N SER A 112 13.51 18.08 5.78
CA SER A 112 12.16 18.64 5.95
C SER A 112 11.36 18.72 4.64
N ALA A 113 12.02 18.77 3.49
CA ALA A 113 11.36 18.84 2.19
C ALA A 113 10.65 17.53 1.84
N ASP A 114 11.06 16.41 2.45
CA ASP A 114 10.42 15.12 2.24
C ASP A 114 9.07 15.06 2.95
N ILE A 115 8.83 15.90 3.97
CA ILE A 115 7.63 15.86 4.80
C ILE A 115 6.60 16.88 4.31
N ASP A 116 5.89 16.50 3.25
CA ASP A 116 4.68 17.19 2.79
C ASP A 116 3.47 16.28 3.00
N ILE A 117 2.74 16.53 4.10
CA ILE A 117 1.57 15.75 4.52
C ILE A 117 0.49 15.79 3.45
N ASN A 118 0.24 16.95 2.84
CA ASN A 118 -0.81 17.10 1.83
C ASN A 118 -0.47 16.32 0.56
N ARG A 119 0.81 16.35 0.15
CA ARG A 119 1.29 15.56 -0.97
C ARG A 119 1.12 14.06 -0.67
N MET A 120 1.57 13.62 0.49
CA MET A 120 1.47 12.21 0.90
C MET A 120 0.02 11.73 0.93
N GLU A 121 -0.87 12.45 1.61
CA GLU A 121 -2.28 12.08 1.70
C GLU A 121 -2.94 12.05 0.32
N MET A 122 -2.65 13.02 -0.54
CA MET A 122 -3.22 13.05 -1.88
C MET A 122 -2.73 11.85 -2.72
N PHE A 123 -1.44 11.54 -2.68
CA PHE A 123 -0.89 10.38 -3.39
C PHE A 123 -1.47 9.07 -2.84
N ASN A 124 -1.46 8.87 -1.52
CA ASN A 124 -1.90 7.63 -0.88
C ASN A 124 -3.39 7.35 -1.13
N ASN A 125 -4.23 8.38 -0.96
CA ASN A 125 -5.69 8.23 -1.09
C ASN A 125 -6.14 8.08 -2.54
N PHE A 126 -5.52 8.80 -3.48
CA PHE A 126 -6.05 8.92 -4.84
C PHE A 126 -5.22 8.21 -5.90
N ALA A 127 -3.95 7.92 -5.68
CA ALA A 127 -3.13 7.16 -6.63
C ALA A 127 -2.82 5.76 -6.10
N LEU A 128 -2.18 5.67 -4.94
CA LEU A 128 -1.67 4.42 -4.39
C LEU A 128 -2.78 3.38 -4.13
N ALA A 129 -3.90 3.82 -3.56
CA ALA A 129 -5.04 2.94 -3.34
C ALA A 129 -5.54 2.27 -4.63
N TYR A 130 -5.54 2.98 -5.76
CA TYR A 130 -5.97 2.41 -7.05
C TYR A 130 -4.87 1.55 -7.69
N LEU A 131 -3.60 1.92 -7.55
CA LEU A 131 -2.47 1.10 -7.97
C LEU A 131 -2.52 -0.28 -7.29
N LYS A 132 -2.67 -0.33 -5.96
CA LYS A 132 -2.71 -1.60 -5.22
C LYS A 132 -3.96 -2.45 -5.49
N ASN A 133 -5.03 -1.85 -6.02
CA ASN A 133 -6.27 -2.54 -6.37
C ASN A 133 -6.34 -2.94 -7.85
N GLY A 134 -5.28 -2.75 -8.64
CA GLY A 134 -5.28 -3.06 -10.07
C GLY A 134 -6.10 -2.10 -10.93
N GLN A 135 -6.57 -0.98 -10.37
CA GLN A 135 -7.39 0.02 -11.07
C GLN A 135 -6.50 1.06 -11.76
N TYR A 136 -5.60 0.59 -12.62
CA TYR A 136 -4.50 1.41 -13.15
C TYR A 136 -4.94 2.64 -13.94
N ARG A 137 -6.03 2.53 -14.71
CA ARG A 137 -6.57 3.68 -15.47
C ARG A 137 -7.06 4.80 -14.53
N LEU A 138 -7.74 4.43 -13.46
CA LEU A 138 -8.21 5.39 -12.45
C LEU A 138 -7.03 5.95 -11.64
N ALA A 139 -6.02 5.15 -11.34
CA ALA A 139 -4.77 5.63 -10.76
C ALA A 139 -4.12 6.70 -11.65
N ALA A 140 -4.00 6.45 -12.95
CA ALA A 140 -3.42 7.40 -13.91
C ALA A 140 -4.19 8.72 -14.00
N GLU A 141 -5.54 8.69 -13.98
CA GLU A 141 -6.36 9.90 -13.95
C GLU A 141 -6.08 10.75 -12.69
N ASN A 142 -5.93 10.10 -11.54
CA ASN A 142 -5.62 10.79 -10.30
C ASN A 142 -4.16 11.26 -10.23
N LEU A 143 -3.24 10.52 -10.83
CA LEU A 143 -1.84 10.95 -10.98
C LEU A 143 -1.73 12.22 -11.84
N ASN A 144 -2.55 12.37 -12.88
CA ASN A 144 -2.59 13.62 -13.65
C ASN A 144 -3.02 14.81 -12.77
N ARG A 145 -4.09 14.65 -11.97
CA ARG A 145 -4.52 15.70 -11.01
C ARG A 145 -3.46 15.99 -9.95
N PHE A 146 -2.75 14.95 -9.50
CA PHE A 146 -1.66 15.10 -8.56
C PHE A 146 -0.50 15.92 -9.16
N ILE A 147 -0.18 15.66 -10.43
CA ILE A 147 0.84 16.39 -11.18
C ILE A 147 0.42 17.85 -11.43
N ASP A 148 -0.86 18.15 -11.62
CA ASP A 148 -1.33 19.53 -11.70
C ASP A 148 -1.00 20.34 -10.43
N SER A 149 -1.07 19.70 -9.26
CA SER A 149 -0.74 20.31 -7.96
C SER A 149 0.76 20.36 -7.68
N TYR A 150 1.50 19.30 -8.01
CA TYR A 150 2.88 19.12 -7.56
C TYR A 150 3.94 18.92 -8.66
N LYS A 151 3.57 19.17 -9.92
CA LYS A 151 4.39 19.19 -11.15
C LYS A 151 4.98 17.87 -11.62
N PHE A 152 5.46 17.02 -10.73
CA PHE A 152 6.05 15.71 -11.09
C PHE A 152 5.99 14.73 -9.91
N LEU A 153 6.20 13.45 -10.20
CA LEU A 153 6.33 12.39 -9.20
C LEU A 153 7.78 12.27 -8.73
N ASN A 154 7.99 12.09 -7.43
CA ASN A 154 9.31 11.77 -6.89
C ASN A 154 9.66 10.29 -7.12
N GLN A 155 10.88 9.90 -6.77
CA GLN A 155 11.35 8.53 -7.02
C GLN A 155 10.54 7.48 -6.26
N GLU A 156 10.11 7.75 -5.02
CA GLU A 156 9.37 6.80 -4.19
C GLU A 156 7.96 6.55 -4.75
N GLU A 157 7.29 7.61 -5.19
CA GLU A 157 5.97 7.52 -5.85
C GLU A 157 6.05 6.75 -7.17
N ILE A 158 7.14 6.92 -7.92
CA ILE A 158 7.40 6.14 -9.14
C ILE A 158 7.66 4.67 -8.79
N ASN A 159 8.37 4.40 -7.70
CA ASN A 159 8.62 3.02 -7.27
C ASN A 159 7.30 2.28 -6.97
N GLU A 160 6.30 2.94 -6.39
CA GLU A 160 4.98 2.30 -6.17
C GLU A 160 4.26 1.96 -7.50
N ILE A 161 4.48 2.72 -8.57
CA ILE A 161 3.97 2.37 -9.91
C ILE A 161 4.71 1.15 -10.47
N VAL A 162 6.02 1.06 -10.23
CA VAL A 162 6.86 -0.09 -10.64
C VAL A 162 6.50 -1.36 -9.84
N ASP A 163 6.20 -1.22 -8.55
CA ASP A 163 5.74 -2.33 -7.73
C ASP A 163 4.38 -2.84 -8.23
N ALA A 164 3.46 -1.93 -8.57
CA ALA A 164 2.20 -2.28 -9.21
C ALA A 164 2.39 -2.97 -10.58
N GLN A 165 3.41 -2.58 -11.35
CA GLN A 165 3.80 -3.27 -12.57
C GLN A 165 4.22 -4.72 -12.30
N THR A 166 5.02 -4.96 -11.27
CA THR A 166 5.45 -6.31 -10.86
C THR A 166 4.23 -7.17 -10.51
N VAL A 167 3.29 -6.63 -9.74
CA VAL A 167 2.03 -7.32 -9.39
C VAL A 167 1.19 -7.63 -10.65
N ALA A 168 1.13 -6.71 -11.62
CA ALA A 168 0.44 -6.94 -12.88
C ALA A 168 1.11 -8.05 -13.73
N GLU A 169 2.44 -8.12 -13.70
CA GLU A 169 3.22 -9.17 -14.37
C GLU A 169 2.95 -10.55 -13.76
N GLU A 170 2.95 -10.64 -12.43
CA GLU A 170 2.58 -11.86 -11.70
C GLU A 170 1.16 -12.31 -12.06
N ALA A 171 0.19 -11.39 -12.05
CA ALA A 171 -1.20 -11.71 -12.43
C ALA A 171 -1.32 -12.19 -13.88
N LEU A 172 -0.53 -11.61 -14.80
CA LEU A 172 -0.45 -12.06 -16.19
C LEU A 172 0.15 -13.47 -16.29
N HIS A 173 1.22 -13.74 -15.56
CA HIS A 173 1.85 -15.05 -15.49
C HIS A 173 0.87 -16.13 -14.97
N ASP A 174 0.20 -15.86 -13.85
CA ASP A 174 -0.79 -16.77 -13.27
C ASP A 174 -1.94 -17.05 -14.24
N SER A 175 -2.46 -16.00 -14.90
CA SER A 175 -3.50 -16.15 -15.90
C SER A 175 -3.06 -17.02 -17.09
N SER A 176 -1.81 -16.89 -17.52
CA SER A 176 -1.21 -17.74 -18.57
C SER A 176 -1.14 -19.21 -18.13
N CYS A 177 -0.70 -19.47 -16.90
CA CYS A 177 -0.64 -20.82 -16.33
C CYS A 177 -2.03 -21.48 -16.28
N TYR A 178 -3.05 -20.74 -15.81
CA TYR A 178 -4.44 -21.24 -15.80
C TYR A 178 -4.97 -21.57 -17.19
N LEU A 179 -4.65 -20.77 -18.21
CA LEU A 179 -5.00 -21.05 -19.59
C LEU A 179 -4.36 -22.35 -20.09
N GLN A 180 -3.06 -22.52 -19.82
CA GLN A 180 -2.34 -23.72 -20.21
C GLN A 180 -2.93 -24.98 -19.55
N ASP A 181 -3.27 -24.91 -18.27
CA ASP A 181 -3.88 -26.02 -17.55
C ASP A 181 -5.28 -26.36 -18.06
N CYS A 182 -6.09 -25.35 -18.41
CA CYS A 182 -7.38 -25.55 -19.06
C CYS A 182 -7.21 -26.28 -20.40
N HIS A 183 -6.26 -25.85 -21.22
CA HIS A 183 -5.95 -26.50 -22.50
C HIS A 183 -5.53 -27.96 -22.31
N ARG A 184 -4.57 -28.24 -21.43
CA ARG A 184 -4.13 -29.61 -21.10
C ARG A 184 -5.27 -30.48 -20.59
N SER A 185 -6.15 -29.92 -19.76
CA SER A 185 -7.32 -30.63 -19.24
C SER A 185 -8.29 -31.01 -20.36
N ILE A 186 -8.58 -30.09 -21.29
CA ILE A 186 -9.45 -30.37 -22.45
C ILE A 186 -8.85 -31.46 -23.33
N GLU A 187 -7.55 -31.37 -23.64
CA GLU A 187 -6.84 -32.39 -24.41
C GLU A 187 -6.90 -33.76 -23.73
N GLY A 188 -6.65 -33.81 -22.42
CA GLY A 188 -6.78 -35.04 -21.62
C GLY A 188 -8.18 -35.64 -21.70
N ILE A 189 -9.23 -34.83 -21.57
CA ILE A 189 -10.63 -35.29 -21.70
C ILE A 189 -10.91 -35.79 -23.12
N GLN A 190 -10.43 -35.11 -24.15
CA GLN A 190 -10.59 -35.54 -25.55
C GLN A 190 -9.91 -36.88 -25.83
N LEU A 191 -8.73 -37.12 -25.23
CA LEU A 191 -8.06 -38.41 -25.33
C LEU A 191 -8.85 -39.52 -24.63
N LEU A 192 -9.40 -39.26 -23.44
CA LEU A 192 -10.25 -40.21 -22.73
C LEU A 192 -11.50 -40.56 -23.54
N LEU A 193 -12.19 -39.56 -24.11
CA LEU A 193 -13.39 -39.76 -24.93
C LEU A 193 -13.17 -40.64 -26.18
N ARG A 194 -11.93 -40.78 -26.65
CA ARG A 194 -11.56 -41.66 -27.77
C ARG A 194 -11.40 -43.13 -27.37
N GLN A 195 -11.38 -43.46 -26.08
CA GLN A 195 -11.27 -44.83 -25.62
C GLN A 195 -12.52 -45.64 -26.00
N ARG A 196 -12.32 -46.84 -26.55
CA ARG A 196 -13.39 -47.70 -27.06
C ARG A 196 -14.29 -48.31 -25.98
N ASN A 197 -13.82 -48.36 -24.73
CA ASN A 197 -14.44 -49.12 -23.65
C ASN A 197 -15.15 -48.25 -22.61
N LEU A 198 -15.50 -47.01 -22.95
CA LEU A 198 -16.27 -46.13 -22.06
C LEU A 198 -17.73 -46.58 -21.98
N SER A 199 -18.25 -46.69 -20.77
CA SER A 199 -19.68 -46.82 -20.55
C SER A 199 -20.43 -45.52 -20.95
N PRO A 200 -21.74 -45.59 -21.23
CA PRO A 200 -22.54 -44.40 -21.54
C PRO A 200 -22.46 -43.32 -20.44
N THR A 201 -22.50 -43.73 -19.17
CA THR A 201 -22.43 -42.81 -18.02
C THR A 201 -21.07 -42.11 -17.92
N GLU A 202 -19.96 -42.85 -18.11
CA GLU A 202 -18.63 -42.24 -18.09
C GLU A 202 -18.42 -41.26 -19.25
N ARG A 203 -18.96 -41.60 -20.42
CA ARG A 203 -18.92 -40.71 -21.59
C ARG A 203 -19.68 -39.41 -21.31
N GLU A 204 -20.92 -39.50 -20.81
CA GLU A 204 -21.72 -38.33 -20.48
C GLU A 204 -21.03 -37.42 -19.45
N ALA A 205 -20.45 -38.02 -18.39
CA ALA A 205 -19.69 -37.28 -17.39
C ALA A 205 -18.44 -36.57 -17.97
N LEU A 206 -17.73 -37.22 -18.89
CA LEU A 206 -16.58 -36.61 -19.58
C LEU A 206 -17.01 -35.47 -20.52
N GLU A 207 -18.12 -35.62 -21.24
CA GLU A 207 -18.68 -34.58 -22.11
C GLU A 207 -19.15 -33.36 -21.30
N GLU A 208 -19.81 -33.58 -20.16
CA GLU A 208 -20.20 -32.50 -19.24
C GLU A 208 -18.98 -31.77 -18.67
N ARG A 209 -17.97 -32.54 -18.21
CA ARG A 209 -16.71 -31.97 -17.72
C ARG A 209 -16.01 -31.16 -18.81
N GLN A 210 -15.98 -31.67 -20.05
CA GLN A 210 -15.41 -30.95 -21.19
C GLN A 210 -16.11 -29.61 -21.42
N LYS A 211 -17.45 -29.60 -21.40
CA LYS A 211 -18.25 -28.38 -21.57
C LYS A 211 -17.96 -27.35 -20.48
N THR A 212 -17.83 -27.80 -19.24
CA THR A 212 -17.45 -26.95 -18.10
C THR A 212 -16.05 -26.38 -18.27
N THR A 213 -15.05 -27.20 -18.62
CA THR A 213 -13.68 -26.73 -18.83
C THR A 213 -13.56 -25.77 -20.03
N ILE A 214 -14.29 -26.00 -21.13
CA ILE A 214 -14.33 -25.06 -22.27
C ILE A 214 -14.91 -23.70 -21.84
N THR A 215 -15.92 -23.70 -20.97
CA THR A 215 -16.50 -22.47 -20.44
C THR A 215 -15.50 -21.72 -19.56
N ALA A 216 -14.80 -22.43 -18.67
CA ALA A 216 -13.72 -21.87 -17.86
C ALA A 216 -12.58 -21.30 -18.73
N LEU A 217 -12.16 -22.02 -19.78
CA LEU A 217 -11.15 -21.56 -20.72
C LEU A 217 -11.53 -20.21 -21.35
N ARG A 218 -12.77 -20.08 -21.85
CA ARG A 218 -13.24 -18.82 -22.46
C ARG A 218 -13.27 -17.67 -21.46
N SER A 219 -13.63 -17.94 -20.21
CA SER A 219 -13.58 -16.94 -19.13
C SER A 219 -12.14 -16.50 -18.88
N ASN A 220 -11.22 -17.45 -18.74
CA ASN A 220 -9.81 -17.18 -18.49
C ASN A 220 -9.14 -16.45 -19.67
N GLN A 221 -9.55 -16.69 -20.92
CA GLN A 221 -9.03 -15.96 -22.08
C GLN A 221 -9.35 -14.47 -22.00
N ARG A 222 -10.54 -14.11 -21.50
CA ARG A 222 -10.92 -12.72 -21.27
C ARG A 222 -10.11 -12.08 -20.15
N LEU A 223 -9.92 -12.82 -19.04
CA LEU A 223 -9.09 -12.36 -17.93
C LEU A 223 -7.65 -12.12 -18.39
N PHE A 224 -7.05 -13.08 -19.09
CA PHE A 224 -5.71 -12.96 -19.66
C PHE A 224 -5.57 -11.75 -20.57
N SER A 225 -6.57 -11.50 -21.43
CA SER A 225 -6.59 -10.32 -22.29
C SER A 225 -6.64 -9.02 -21.48
N SER A 226 -7.38 -8.98 -20.37
CA SER A 226 -7.37 -7.85 -19.44
C SER A 226 -6.01 -7.67 -18.78
N CYS A 227 -5.42 -8.75 -18.26
CA CYS A 227 -4.10 -8.73 -17.63
C CYS A 227 -3.02 -8.20 -18.59
N ILE A 228 -3.05 -8.59 -19.87
CA ILE A 228 -2.13 -8.05 -20.89
C ILE A 228 -2.29 -6.53 -21.02
N GLN A 229 -3.53 -6.05 -21.14
CA GLN A 229 -3.79 -4.61 -21.30
C GLN A 229 -3.36 -3.84 -20.06
N ASP A 230 -3.65 -4.37 -18.89
CA ASP A 230 -3.35 -3.76 -17.61
C ASP A 230 -1.84 -3.72 -17.35
N PHE A 231 -1.11 -4.82 -17.62
CA PHE A 231 0.35 -4.86 -17.60
C PHE A 231 0.99 -3.87 -18.59
N GLY A 232 0.53 -3.88 -19.85
CA GLY A 232 1.06 -2.97 -20.87
C GLY A 232 0.82 -1.50 -20.51
N PHE A 233 -0.34 -1.20 -19.93
CA PHE A 233 -0.67 0.15 -19.48
C PHE A 233 0.21 0.60 -18.31
N ILE A 234 0.34 -0.21 -17.25
CA ILE A 234 1.12 0.17 -16.06
C ILE A 234 2.61 0.28 -16.37
N ALA A 235 3.14 -0.58 -17.26
CA ALA A 235 4.52 -0.50 -17.71
C ALA A 235 4.79 0.83 -18.45
N ALA A 236 3.90 1.22 -19.37
CA ALA A 236 4.01 2.50 -20.08
C ALA A 236 3.88 3.70 -19.12
N LEU A 237 3.00 3.62 -18.12
CA LEU A 237 2.84 4.66 -17.10
C LEU A 237 4.10 4.83 -16.25
N ALA A 238 4.71 3.72 -15.83
CA ALA A 238 5.96 3.74 -15.07
C ALA A 238 7.10 4.37 -15.88
N GLU A 239 7.25 3.97 -17.15
CA GLU A 239 8.27 4.50 -18.06
C GLU A 239 8.08 6.01 -18.31
N TYR A 240 6.83 6.44 -18.55
CA TYR A 240 6.49 7.85 -18.74
C TYR A 240 6.95 8.73 -17.57
N HIS A 241 6.62 8.35 -16.33
CA HIS A 241 6.99 9.15 -15.17
C HIS A 241 8.49 9.06 -14.84
N LYS A 242 9.15 7.93 -15.10
CA LYS A 242 10.63 7.83 -15.02
C LYS A 242 11.30 8.83 -15.95
N ASN A 243 10.84 8.93 -17.20
CA ASN A 243 11.40 9.86 -18.18
C ASN A 243 11.19 11.34 -17.78
N ILE A 244 10.03 11.67 -17.22
CA ILE A 244 9.76 13.03 -16.70
C ILE A 244 10.72 13.37 -15.56
N LEU A 245 10.90 12.46 -14.59
CA LEU A 245 11.79 12.70 -13.46
C LEU A 245 13.24 12.86 -13.92
N ALA A 246 13.71 12.01 -14.84
CA ALA A 246 15.05 12.10 -15.41
C ALA A 246 15.28 13.43 -16.15
N SER A 247 14.26 13.93 -16.87
CA SER A 247 14.33 15.23 -17.56
C SER A 247 14.47 16.39 -16.56
N HIS A 248 13.74 16.33 -15.44
CA HIS A 248 13.85 17.32 -14.37
C HIS A 248 15.22 17.29 -13.67
N GLN A 249 15.78 16.09 -13.46
CA GLN A 249 17.09 15.93 -12.82
C GLN A 249 18.26 16.34 -13.72
N SER A 250 18.11 16.19 -15.04
CA SER A 250 19.15 16.55 -16.03
C SER A 250 19.15 18.02 -16.44
N GLY A 251 18.17 18.82 -15.97
CA GLY A 251 18.08 20.25 -16.29
C GLY A 251 17.74 20.56 -17.75
N ALA A 252 17.31 19.56 -18.52
CA ALA A 252 16.87 19.75 -19.90
C ALA A 252 15.41 20.25 -19.91
N PRO A 253 15.10 21.40 -20.51
CA PRO A 253 13.72 21.85 -20.67
C PRO A 253 13.00 20.97 -21.71
N ASN A 254 11.76 20.59 -21.41
CA ASN A 254 10.79 20.07 -22.38
C ASN A 254 10.42 21.15 -23.41
#